data_AF-A0A1H3RMV1-F1
#
_entry.id   AF-A0A1H3RMV1-F1
#
_cell.length_a   1.000
_cell.length_b   1.000
_cell.length_c   1.000
_cell.angle_alpha   90.00
_cell.angle_beta   90.00
_cell.angle_gamma   90.00
#
_symmetry.space_group_name_H-M   'P 1'
#
loop_
_entity.id
_entity.type
_entity.pdbx_description
1 polymer ?
#
loop_
_entity_poly.entity_id
_entity_poly.type
_entity_poly.pdbx_seq_one_letter_code
_entity_poly.pdbx_strand_id
1 'polypeptide(L)'
;MAPDGSPDQTARRRRHAFYRWLLAYPLATLALMAYYLATSARTDMGEFLLLMVIVIVVASAIPVLALIDGARCRAIGPALGGCLLGILPALLVFAGVDAFDRARYEHSLQVQRDRMAALIEASARGDRAGVRAAMTPLESEYSPGHALCLIGGAGKSDDWVLPEPDGGVARVSSERLFDAAEALMQGRAREQQQTVLGALLVRLSERQETVAVLPRWLRLWRGTAADASTRTLEFAQPRQAQSAGDCFLENDTDLARIVADTWHDDGVRAWIAAGYDFSSEQAPLALDGVRSQAGLDALAATGLALGPLMLHAEDRGDALNRLAAKLPQRLDDSDAPAALADLVDGYLRAGARLDRAAFGKTPCETFVDGERYQANTRSAAPAPTPAREAAAQRIRLSLCPQGQPPIATSSSTDAHQDRLNAAVEAAQREGRGESGDADPTP
;
A
#
# COMPACT_ATOMS: atom_id res chain seq x y z
N MET A 1 48.28 -66.73 -10.01
CA MET A 1 47.78 -65.74 -9.02
C MET A 1 46.27 -65.90 -8.94
N ALA A 2 45.80 -66.72 -8.00
CA ALA A 2 44.38 -66.99 -7.78
C ALA A 2 43.82 -65.93 -6.81
N PRO A 3 42.58 -65.43 -7.00
CA PRO A 3 41.98 -64.50 -6.07
C PRO A 3 41.39 -65.28 -4.88
N ASP A 4 42.08 -65.25 -3.75
CA ASP A 4 41.54 -65.69 -2.47
C ASP A 4 40.50 -64.69 -1.97
N GLY A 5 39.24 -65.10 -2.03
CA GLY A 5 38.12 -64.45 -1.36
C GLY A 5 37.00 -65.44 -1.22
N SER A 6 36.79 -65.96 -0.01
CA SER A 6 35.67 -66.85 0.27
C SER A 6 34.35 -66.16 -0.12
N PRO A 7 33.38 -66.89 -0.72
CA PRO A 7 32.14 -66.31 -1.25
C PRO A 7 31.34 -65.51 -0.19
N ASP A 8 31.56 -65.81 1.09
CA ASP A 8 30.93 -65.17 2.22
C ASP A 8 31.49 -63.75 2.50
N GLN A 9 32.77 -63.50 2.22
CA GLN A 9 33.40 -62.18 2.37
C GLN A 9 32.99 -61.22 1.24
N THR A 10 32.87 -61.73 0.01
CA THR A 10 32.40 -60.94 -1.15
C THR A 10 30.92 -60.59 -1.01
N ALA A 11 30.08 -61.48 -0.50
CA ALA A 11 28.66 -61.21 -0.23
C ALA A 11 28.48 -60.14 0.87
N ARG A 12 29.24 -60.21 1.97
CA ARG A 12 29.22 -59.18 3.03
C ARG A 12 29.67 -57.81 2.52
N ARG A 13 30.76 -57.74 1.74
CA ARG A 13 31.24 -56.47 1.15
C ARG A 13 30.20 -55.81 0.24
N ARG A 14 29.51 -56.61 -0.59
CA ARG A 14 28.43 -56.11 -1.47
C ARG A 14 27.23 -55.58 -0.69
N ARG A 15 26.81 -56.25 0.39
CA ARG A 15 25.73 -55.78 1.27
C ARG A 15 26.11 -54.48 1.99
N HIS A 16 27.32 -54.37 2.54
CA HIS A 16 27.77 -53.14 3.18
C HIS A 16 27.84 -51.95 2.22
N ALA A 17 28.32 -52.17 0.99
CA ALA A 17 28.34 -51.13 -0.04
C ALA A 17 26.92 -50.65 -0.39
N PHE A 18 25.98 -51.59 -0.55
CA PHE A 18 24.57 -51.28 -0.81
C PHE A 18 23.94 -50.42 0.31
N TYR A 19 24.02 -50.87 1.56
CA TYR A 19 23.41 -50.13 2.69
C TYR A 19 24.06 -48.77 2.96
N ARG A 20 25.38 -48.65 2.73
CA ARG A 20 26.08 -47.36 2.88
C ARG A 20 25.56 -46.33 1.88
N TRP A 21 25.39 -46.72 0.62
CA TRP A 21 24.90 -45.81 -0.42
C TRP A 21 23.38 -45.61 -0.39
N LEU A 22 22.64 -46.56 0.17
CA LEU A 22 21.21 -46.41 0.48
C LEU A 22 20.93 -45.25 1.44
N LEU A 23 21.84 -45.01 2.39
CA LEU A 23 21.70 -43.93 3.39
C LEU A 23 22.32 -42.60 2.97
N ALA A 24 23.06 -42.54 1.85
CA ALA A 24 23.79 -41.34 1.44
C ALA A 24 22.86 -40.16 1.12
N TYR A 25 21.82 -40.40 0.32
CA TYR A 25 20.81 -39.38 0.01
C TYR A 25 19.99 -38.93 1.23
N PRO A 26 19.38 -39.81 2.05
CA PRO A 26 18.57 -39.36 3.18
C PRO A 26 19.40 -38.60 4.24
N LEU A 27 20.66 -38.97 4.47
CA LEU A 27 21.54 -38.22 5.36
C LEU A 27 21.93 -36.86 4.78
N ALA A 28 22.20 -36.78 3.48
CA ALA A 28 22.47 -35.51 2.80
C ALA A 28 21.24 -34.59 2.83
N THR A 29 20.04 -35.13 2.61
CA THR A 29 18.78 -34.39 2.72
C THR A 29 18.57 -33.88 4.14
N LEU A 30 18.78 -34.70 5.17
CA LEU A 30 18.67 -34.27 6.57
C LEU A 30 19.67 -33.15 6.91
N ALA A 31 20.92 -33.28 6.48
CA ALA A 31 21.96 -32.27 6.74
C ALA A 31 21.64 -30.94 6.05
N LEU A 32 21.15 -30.99 4.81
CA LEU A 32 20.73 -29.80 4.06
C LEU A 32 19.50 -29.13 4.70
N MET A 33 18.51 -29.90 5.13
CA MET A 33 17.32 -29.36 5.81
C MET A 33 17.67 -28.76 7.18
N ALA A 34 18.57 -29.39 7.94
CA ALA A 34 19.06 -28.84 9.21
C ALA A 34 19.84 -27.52 9.00
N TYR A 35 20.64 -27.45 7.92
CA TYR A 35 21.30 -26.21 7.53
C TYR A 35 20.29 -25.12 7.15
N TYR A 36 19.27 -25.46 6.36
CA TYR A 36 18.22 -24.52 5.94
C TYR A 36 17.45 -23.95 7.13
N LEU A 37 17.00 -24.80 8.06
CA LEU A 37 16.29 -24.37 9.28
C LEU A 37 17.14 -23.45 10.18
N ALA A 38 18.48 -23.56 10.13
CA ALA A 38 19.38 -22.72 10.91
C ALA A 38 19.65 -21.36 10.25
N THR A 39 19.47 -21.23 8.93
CA THR A 39 19.84 -20.04 8.15
C THR A 39 18.65 -19.27 7.56
N SER A 40 17.46 -19.88 7.47
CA SER A 40 16.26 -19.32 6.84
C SER A 40 15.69 -18.05 7.48
N ALA A 41 16.17 -17.62 8.65
CA ALA A 41 15.78 -16.35 9.25
C ALA A 41 16.32 -15.11 8.49
N ARG A 42 17.10 -15.27 7.40
CA ARG A 42 17.80 -14.15 6.73
C ARG A 42 17.83 -14.16 5.20
N THR A 43 17.16 -15.09 4.51
CA THR A 43 17.49 -15.34 3.11
C THR A 43 16.97 -14.29 2.14
N ASP A 44 17.88 -13.41 1.70
CA ASP A 44 17.77 -12.62 0.46
C ASP A 44 17.80 -13.55 -0.77
N MET A 45 17.27 -13.06 -1.90
CA MET A 45 17.18 -13.78 -3.18
C MET A 45 18.52 -14.41 -3.64
N GLY A 46 19.66 -13.81 -3.30
CA GLY A 46 20.99 -14.32 -3.60
C GLY A 46 21.38 -15.59 -2.82
N GLU A 47 20.92 -15.75 -1.58
CA GLU A 47 21.19 -16.95 -0.77
C GLU A 47 20.35 -18.15 -1.25
N PHE A 48 19.14 -17.90 -1.75
CA PHE A 48 18.28 -18.95 -2.33
C PHE A 48 18.91 -19.62 -3.56
N LEU A 49 19.49 -18.82 -4.47
CA LEU A 49 20.20 -19.32 -5.65
C LEU A 49 21.44 -20.15 -5.27
N LEU A 50 22.20 -19.70 -4.27
CA LEU A 50 23.35 -20.44 -3.76
C LEU A 50 22.93 -21.80 -3.18
N LEU A 51 21.81 -21.85 -2.46
CA LEU A 51 21.27 -23.07 -1.88
C LEU A 51 20.88 -24.08 -2.96
N MET A 52 20.22 -23.63 -4.04
CA MET A 52 19.90 -24.45 -5.21
C MET A 52 21.17 -25.04 -5.87
N VAL A 53 22.23 -24.24 -6.01
CA VAL A 53 23.51 -24.72 -6.55
C VAL A 53 24.12 -25.78 -5.64
N ILE A 54 24.11 -25.59 -4.32
CA ILE A 54 24.61 -26.57 -3.35
C ILE A 54 23.82 -27.89 -3.46
N VAL A 55 22.48 -27.84 -3.56
CA VAL A 55 21.64 -29.04 -3.74
C VAL A 55 22.05 -29.81 -4.99
N ILE A 56 22.19 -29.12 -6.14
CA ILE A 56 22.55 -29.73 -7.42
C ILE A 56 23.95 -30.36 -7.34
N VAL A 57 24.92 -29.67 -6.74
CA VAL A 57 26.29 -30.17 -6.57
C VAL A 57 26.33 -31.40 -5.66
N VAL A 58 25.64 -31.38 -4.53
CA VAL A 58 25.59 -32.53 -3.60
C VAL A 58 24.87 -33.71 -4.24
N ALA A 59 23.73 -33.48 -4.90
CA ALA A 59 22.95 -34.53 -5.56
C ALA A 59 23.70 -35.21 -6.71
N SER A 60 24.53 -34.45 -7.45
CA SER A 60 25.37 -34.96 -8.54
C SER A 60 26.68 -35.59 -8.08
N ALA A 61 27.24 -35.18 -6.94
CA ALA A 61 28.45 -35.76 -6.38
C ALA A 61 28.24 -37.17 -5.79
N ILE A 62 27.07 -37.46 -5.20
CA ILE A 62 26.75 -38.75 -4.56
C ILE A 62 26.88 -39.94 -5.54
N PRO A 63 26.31 -39.92 -6.75
CA PRO A 63 26.48 -41.00 -7.74
C PRO A 63 27.92 -41.17 -8.20
N VAL A 64 28.67 -40.07 -8.35
CA VAL A 64 30.09 -40.11 -8.76
C VAL A 64 30.94 -40.78 -7.69
N LEU A 65 30.70 -40.44 -6.41
CA LEU A 65 31.38 -41.07 -5.29
C LEU A 65 31.00 -42.54 -5.13
N ALA A 66 29.73 -42.90 -5.39
CA ALA A 66 29.26 -44.29 -5.39
C ALA A 66 29.93 -45.13 -6.47
N LEU A 67 30.17 -44.56 -7.65
CA LEU A 67 30.91 -45.21 -8.74
C LEU A 67 32.38 -45.44 -8.38
N ILE A 68 33.06 -44.42 -7.84
CA ILE A 68 34.48 -44.52 -7.44
C ILE A 68 34.65 -45.57 -6.35
N ASP A 69 33.81 -45.54 -5.32
CA ASP A 69 33.84 -46.48 -4.21
C ASP A 69 33.42 -47.89 -4.63
N GLY A 70 32.39 -48.02 -5.47
CA GLY A 70 31.96 -49.28 -6.06
C GLY A 70 33.06 -49.93 -6.91
N ALA A 71 33.82 -49.13 -7.67
CA ALA A 71 34.96 -49.60 -8.45
C ALA A 71 36.11 -50.07 -7.55
N ARG A 72 36.46 -49.29 -6.52
CA ARG A 72 37.49 -49.67 -5.52
C ARG A 72 37.14 -50.96 -4.77
N CYS A 73 35.86 -51.16 -4.46
CA CYS A 73 35.38 -52.32 -3.69
C CYS A 73 34.95 -53.52 -4.55
N ARG A 74 35.06 -53.45 -5.89
CA ARG A 74 34.53 -54.45 -6.86
C ARG A 74 33.04 -54.76 -6.62
N ALA A 75 32.25 -53.73 -6.31
CA ALA A 75 30.83 -53.81 -5.95
C ALA A 75 30.00 -52.68 -6.60
N ILE A 76 30.30 -52.33 -7.86
CA ILE A 76 29.64 -51.24 -8.61
C ILE A 76 28.12 -51.40 -8.64
N GLY A 77 27.62 -52.59 -9.02
CA GLY A 77 26.17 -52.86 -9.09
C GLY A 77 25.43 -52.63 -7.76
N PRO A 78 25.89 -53.23 -6.65
CA PRO A 78 25.33 -52.96 -5.31
C PRO A 78 25.44 -51.50 -4.86
N ALA A 79 26.53 -50.79 -5.17
CA ALA A 79 26.70 -49.38 -4.80
C ALA A 79 25.71 -48.46 -5.56
N LEU A 80 25.57 -48.67 -6.88
CA LEU A 80 24.58 -47.94 -7.69
C LEU A 80 23.14 -48.31 -7.32
N GLY A 81 22.87 -49.59 -7.05
CA GLY A 81 21.56 -50.04 -6.60
C GLY A 81 21.15 -49.43 -5.26
N GLY A 82 22.10 -49.33 -4.31
CA GLY A 82 21.89 -48.63 -3.04
C GLY A 82 21.66 -47.14 -3.25
N CYS A 83 22.48 -46.50 -4.09
CA CYS A 83 22.36 -45.08 -4.42
C CYS A 83 20.99 -44.72 -5.04
N LEU A 84 20.52 -45.50 -6.02
CA LEU A 84 19.24 -45.28 -6.68
C LEU A 84 18.04 -45.56 -5.75
N LEU A 85 18.10 -46.65 -4.97
CA LEU A 85 17.05 -46.96 -4.00
C LEU A 85 17.04 -45.99 -2.82
N GLY A 86 18.17 -45.33 -2.52
CA GLY A 86 18.31 -44.31 -1.48
C GLY A 86 17.54 -43.02 -1.77
N ILE A 87 17.11 -42.80 -3.01
CA ILE A 87 16.26 -41.66 -3.39
C ILE A 87 14.88 -41.78 -2.72
N LEU A 88 14.31 -42.98 -2.63
CA LEU A 88 12.99 -43.20 -2.02
C LEU A 88 12.91 -42.79 -0.54
N PRO A 89 13.81 -43.24 0.38
CA PRO A 89 13.81 -42.77 1.75
C PRO A 89 14.16 -41.27 1.85
N ALA A 90 14.96 -40.72 0.94
CA ALA A 90 15.23 -39.28 0.92
C ALA A 90 13.97 -38.45 0.59
N LEU A 91 13.12 -38.92 -0.34
CA LEU A 91 11.82 -38.30 -0.61
C LEU A 91 10.88 -38.37 0.60
N LEU A 92 10.88 -39.49 1.33
CA LEU A 92 10.08 -39.62 2.57
C LEU A 92 10.56 -38.68 3.68
N VAL A 93 11.88 -38.54 3.85
CA VAL A 93 12.48 -37.57 4.77
C VAL A 93 12.06 -36.15 4.39
N PHE A 94 12.18 -35.79 3.11
CA PHE A 94 11.78 -34.49 2.62
C PHE A 94 10.30 -34.21 2.86
N ALA A 95 9.41 -35.14 2.49
CA ALA A 95 7.97 -35.00 2.72
C ALA A 95 7.62 -34.87 4.20
N GLY A 96 8.33 -35.58 5.09
CA GLY A 96 8.13 -35.47 6.54
C GLY A 96 8.56 -34.12 7.11
N VAL A 97 9.69 -33.58 6.65
CA VAL A 97 10.17 -32.25 7.09
C VAL A 97 9.29 -31.14 6.55
N ASP A 98 8.88 -31.22 5.28
CA ASP A 98 7.96 -30.27 4.64
C ASP A 98 6.58 -30.28 5.33
N ALA A 99 6.03 -31.46 5.64
CA ALA A 99 4.79 -31.56 6.42
C ALA A 99 4.94 -30.98 7.84
N PHE A 100 6.08 -31.19 8.50
CA PHE A 100 6.37 -30.61 9.81
C PHE A 100 6.49 -29.09 9.76
N ASP A 101 7.19 -28.55 8.77
CA ASP A 101 7.37 -27.11 8.60
C ASP A 101 6.03 -26.43 8.29
N ARG A 102 5.22 -27.02 7.42
CA ARG A 102 3.84 -26.58 7.16
C ARG A 102 2.98 -26.60 8.42
N ALA A 103 3.00 -27.68 9.19
CA ALA A 103 2.23 -27.77 10.43
C ALA A 103 2.70 -26.76 11.48
N ARG A 104 4.02 -26.51 11.58
CA ARG A 104 4.59 -25.50 12.47
C ARG A 104 4.17 -24.09 12.04
N TYR A 105 4.22 -23.82 10.75
CA TYR A 105 3.78 -22.54 10.18
C TYR A 105 2.28 -22.31 10.42
N GLU A 106 1.43 -23.29 10.09
CA GLU A 106 -0.02 -23.25 10.35
C GLU A 106 -0.34 -23.02 11.83
N HIS A 107 0.36 -23.72 12.73
CA HIS A 107 0.17 -23.54 14.17
C HIS A 107 0.58 -22.13 14.62
N SER A 108 1.71 -21.61 14.14
CA SER A 108 2.15 -20.26 14.47
C SER A 108 1.15 -19.19 13.98
N LEU A 109 0.58 -19.37 12.79
CA LEU A 109 -0.45 -18.50 12.24
C LEU A 109 -1.74 -18.56 13.04
N GLN A 110 -2.19 -19.76 13.44
CA GLN A 110 -3.37 -19.92 14.29
C GLN A 110 -3.22 -19.20 15.62
N VAL A 111 -2.05 -19.32 16.27
CA VAL A 111 -1.77 -18.59 17.52
C VAL A 111 -1.88 -17.08 17.33
N GLN A 112 -1.40 -16.53 16.21
CA GLN A 112 -1.56 -15.09 15.94
C GLN A 112 -3.01 -14.69 15.67
N ARG A 113 -3.75 -15.51 14.90
CA ARG A 113 -5.18 -15.31 14.66
C ARG A 113 -5.98 -15.27 15.95
N ASP A 114 -5.73 -16.19 16.87
CA ASP A 114 -6.41 -16.26 18.16
C ASP A 114 -6.11 -15.02 19.03
N ARG A 115 -4.85 -14.58 19.06
CA ARG A 115 -4.45 -13.36 19.79
C ARG A 115 -5.13 -12.11 19.22
N MET A 116 -5.16 -11.98 17.89
CA MET A 116 -5.80 -10.85 17.23
C MET A 116 -7.33 -10.89 17.39
N ALA A 117 -7.95 -12.08 17.34
CA ALA A 117 -9.38 -12.25 17.60
C ALA A 117 -9.77 -11.78 19.01
N ALA A 118 -8.95 -12.06 20.03
CA ALA A 118 -9.17 -11.55 21.39
C ALA A 118 -9.12 -10.02 21.44
N LEU A 119 -8.20 -9.38 20.70
CA LEU A 119 -8.12 -7.93 20.60
C LEU A 119 -9.34 -7.33 19.89
N ILE A 120 -9.79 -7.93 18.78
CA ILE A 120 -10.99 -7.52 18.04
C ILE A 120 -12.22 -7.61 18.94
N GLU A 121 -12.39 -8.73 19.64
CA GLU A 121 -13.54 -8.97 20.51
C GLU A 121 -13.58 -7.98 21.69
N ALA A 122 -12.44 -7.76 22.35
CA ALA A 122 -12.32 -6.76 23.40
C ALA A 122 -12.63 -5.34 22.90
N SER A 123 -12.14 -4.99 21.71
CA SER A 123 -12.39 -3.70 21.07
C SER A 123 -13.87 -3.52 20.71
N ALA A 124 -14.50 -4.53 20.12
CA ALA A 124 -15.92 -4.51 19.77
C ALA A 124 -16.82 -4.35 21.01
N ARG A 125 -16.44 -4.96 22.14
CA ARG A 125 -17.13 -4.79 23.43
C ARG A 125 -16.89 -3.44 24.09
N GLY A 126 -15.87 -2.69 23.68
CA GLY A 126 -15.43 -1.47 24.36
C GLY A 126 -14.74 -1.73 25.70
N ASP A 127 -14.19 -2.93 25.90
CA ASP A 127 -13.48 -3.29 27.13
C ASP A 127 -12.04 -2.78 27.09
N ARG A 128 -11.82 -1.59 27.66
CA ARG A 128 -10.48 -0.95 27.70
C ARG A 128 -9.44 -1.76 28.48
N ALA A 129 -9.85 -2.57 29.46
CA ALA A 129 -8.92 -3.43 30.20
C ALA A 129 -8.58 -4.67 29.35
N GLY A 130 -9.58 -5.29 28.73
CA GLY A 130 -9.43 -6.38 27.79
C GLY A 130 -8.55 -6.03 26.59
N VAL A 131 -8.70 -4.83 26.00
CA VAL A 131 -7.87 -4.34 24.89
C VAL A 131 -6.39 -4.28 25.29
N ARG A 132 -6.08 -3.75 26.47
CA ARG A 132 -4.71 -3.68 26.99
C ARG A 132 -4.13 -5.07 27.26
N ALA A 133 -4.92 -5.96 27.86
CA ALA A 133 -4.52 -7.33 28.14
C ALA A 133 -4.29 -8.14 26.87
N ALA A 134 -5.15 -7.98 25.85
CA ALA A 134 -5.01 -8.63 24.56
C ALA A 134 -3.82 -8.10 23.74
N MET A 135 -3.41 -6.84 23.96
CA MET A 135 -2.23 -6.27 23.32
C MET A 135 -0.93 -6.86 23.86
N THR A 136 -0.84 -7.18 25.16
CA THR A 136 0.39 -7.69 25.80
C THR A 136 1.07 -8.86 25.05
N PRO A 137 0.36 -9.93 24.64
CA PRO A 137 0.99 -11.03 23.89
C PRO A 137 1.33 -10.68 22.43
N LEU A 138 0.86 -9.54 21.90
CA LEU A 138 1.10 -9.08 20.53
C LEU A 138 2.29 -8.11 20.43
N GLU A 139 2.74 -7.52 21.54
CA GLU A 139 3.76 -6.45 21.54
C GLU A 139 5.12 -6.85 20.96
N SER A 140 5.45 -8.14 20.93
CA SER A 140 6.70 -8.64 20.33
C SER A 140 6.68 -8.63 18.81
N GLU A 141 5.49 -8.59 18.20
CA GLU A 141 5.28 -8.75 16.76
C GLU A 141 4.62 -7.51 16.14
N TYR A 142 3.74 -6.85 16.90
CA TYR A 142 2.94 -5.72 16.45
C TYR A 142 3.10 -4.52 17.38
N SER A 143 3.29 -3.35 16.79
CA SER A 143 3.13 -2.10 17.53
C SER A 143 1.63 -1.84 17.82
N PRO A 144 1.28 -1.11 18.89
CA PRO A 144 -0.11 -0.79 19.19
C PRO A 144 -0.84 -0.07 18.04
N GLY A 145 -0.16 0.80 17.29
CA GLY A 145 -0.75 1.45 16.12
C GLY A 145 -0.97 0.49 14.95
N HIS A 146 -0.05 -0.46 14.72
CA HIS A 146 -0.25 -1.51 13.73
C HIS A 146 -1.43 -2.41 14.11
N ALA A 147 -1.52 -2.82 15.38
CA ALA A 147 -2.65 -3.60 15.87
C ALA A 147 -3.99 -2.85 15.71
N LEU A 148 -4.03 -1.55 16.03
CA LEU A 148 -5.20 -0.70 15.80
C LEU A 148 -5.56 -0.59 14.30
N CYS A 149 -4.55 -0.47 13.43
CA CYS A 149 -4.74 -0.51 11.99
C CYS A 149 -5.42 -1.82 11.59
N LEU A 150 -4.89 -2.99 11.98
CA LEU A 150 -5.46 -4.29 11.60
C LEU A 150 -6.93 -4.43 12.02
N ILE A 151 -7.28 -4.09 13.27
CA ILE A 151 -8.67 -4.22 13.75
C ILE A 151 -9.63 -3.18 13.15
N GLY A 152 -9.12 -2.05 12.67
CA GLY A 152 -9.90 -1.01 12.01
C GLY A 152 -10.19 -1.29 10.54
N GLY A 153 -9.45 -2.22 9.92
CA GLY A 153 -9.51 -2.54 8.50
C GLY A 153 -10.76 -3.34 8.10
N ALA A 154 -11.22 -3.11 6.88
CA ALA A 154 -12.31 -3.86 6.27
C ALA A 154 -11.77 -5.04 5.47
N GLY A 155 -11.32 -6.11 6.12
CA GLY A 155 -11.09 -7.43 5.49
C GLY A 155 -10.25 -7.45 4.21
N LYS A 156 -9.42 -6.44 3.98
CA LYS A 156 -8.56 -6.27 2.80
C LYS A 156 -7.12 -6.01 3.23
N SER A 157 -6.60 -6.81 4.16
CA SER A 157 -5.14 -6.87 4.32
C SER A 157 -4.65 -8.13 3.65
N ASP A 158 -3.66 -7.98 2.78
CA ASP A 158 -2.80 -9.07 2.32
C ASP A 158 -2.00 -9.71 3.50
N ASP A 159 -2.19 -9.22 4.73
CA ASP A 159 -1.67 -9.81 5.95
C ASP A 159 -2.45 -11.07 6.37
N TRP A 160 -1.81 -12.21 6.11
CA TRP A 160 -2.17 -13.61 6.41
C TRP A 160 -2.64 -13.92 7.85
N VAL A 161 -2.47 -12.95 8.76
CA VAL A 161 -2.68 -13.09 10.21
C VAL A 161 -4.12 -12.76 10.62
N LEU A 162 -4.87 -12.00 9.82
CA LEU A 162 -6.29 -11.86 10.07
C LEU A 162 -7.03 -13.11 9.54
N PRO A 163 -7.98 -13.68 10.29
CA PRO A 163 -8.86 -14.69 9.72
C PRO A 163 -9.55 -14.09 8.48
N GLU A 164 -9.56 -14.83 7.36
CA GLU A 164 -10.43 -14.48 6.23
C GLU A 164 -11.83 -14.31 6.80
N PRO A 165 -12.50 -13.18 6.53
CA PRO A 165 -13.76 -12.89 7.18
C PRO A 165 -14.84 -13.82 6.64
N ASP A 166 -15.05 -14.95 7.31
CA ASP A 166 -16.23 -15.78 7.10
C ASP A 166 -17.47 -14.94 7.46
N GLY A 167 -18.26 -14.58 6.45
CA GLY A 167 -19.61 -14.05 6.66
C GLY A 167 -19.72 -12.66 7.29
N GLY A 168 -18.89 -11.70 6.89
CA GLY A 168 -19.13 -10.28 7.24
C GLY A 168 -18.71 -9.90 8.67
N VAL A 169 -17.55 -10.39 9.10
CA VAL A 169 -16.97 -10.18 10.44
C VAL A 169 -17.02 -8.72 10.88
N ALA A 170 -17.45 -8.55 12.14
CA ALA A 170 -17.76 -7.30 12.81
C ALA A 170 -16.67 -6.24 12.64
N ARG A 171 -16.98 -5.19 11.85
CA ARG A 171 -16.23 -3.94 11.91
C ARG A 171 -16.37 -3.39 13.32
N VAL A 172 -15.26 -3.27 14.07
CA VAL A 172 -15.22 -2.46 15.29
C VAL A 172 -15.73 -1.08 14.90
N SER A 173 -16.82 -0.60 15.50
CA SER A 173 -17.41 0.69 15.14
C SER A 173 -16.41 1.83 15.37
N SER A 174 -16.57 2.96 14.70
CA SER A 174 -15.62 4.08 14.83
C SER A 174 -15.57 4.64 16.26
N GLU A 175 -16.69 4.60 16.99
CA GLU A 175 -16.72 4.89 18.43
C GLU A 175 -15.86 3.92 19.23
N ARG A 176 -15.97 2.61 18.94
CA ARG A 176 -15.16 1.57 19.59
C ARG A 176 -13.68 1.64 19.20
N LEU A 177 -13.36 2.12 18.00
CA LEU A 177 -11.97 2.40 17.61
C LEU A 177 -11.36 3.52 18.45
N PHE A 178 -12.12 4.57 18.78
CA PHE A 178 -11.64 5.59 19.71
C PHE A 178 -11.39 5.00 21.12
N ASP A 179 -12.29 4.17 21.64
CA ASP A 179 -12.11 3.51 22.94
C ASP A 179 -10.87 2.60 22.96
N ALA A 180 -10.65 1.84 21.88
CA ALA A 180 -9.48 0.98 21.72
C ALA A 180 -8.19 1.81 21.61
N ALA A 181 -8.19 2.89 20.82
CA ALA A 181 -7.05 3.79 20.70
C ALA A 181 -6.68 4.42 22.05
N GLU A 182 -7.65 4.95 22.80
CA GLU A 182 -7.43 5.48 24.16
C GLU A 182 -6.82 4.43 25.10
N ALA A 183 -7.32 3.19 25.04
CA ALA A 183 -6.77 2.09 25.84
C ALA A 183 -5.32 1.74 25.45
N LEU A 184 -5.02 1.70 24.15
CA LEU A 184 -3.68 1.38 23.63
C LEU A 184 -2.64 2.47 23.89
N MET A 185 -3.07 3.74 24.02
CA MET A 185 -2.20 4.87 24.36
C MET A 185 -1.78 4.92 25.84
N GLN A 186 -2.53 4.26 26.73
CA GLN A 186 -2.34 4.38 28.17
C GLN A 186 -0.97 3.84 28.62
N GLY A 187 -0.19 4.66 29.32
CA GLY A 187 1.13 4.28 29.86
C GLY A 187 2.24 4.17 28.80
N ARG A 188 1.98 4.62 27.57
CA ARG A 188 2.96 4.62 26.46
C ARG A 188 3.66 5.96 26.32
N ALA A 189 4.83 5.94 25.66
CA ALA A 189 5.56 7.14 25.29
C ALA A 189 4.84 7.94 24.19
N ARG A 190 5.16 9.23 24.05
CA ARG A 190 4.52 10.16 23.10
C ARG A 190 4.50 9.59 21.67
N GLU A 191 5.62 9.03 21.23
CA GLU A 191 5.79 8.51 19.86
C GLU A 191 4.82 7.36 19.59
N GLN A 192 4.67 6.45 20.55
CA GLN A 192 3.73 5.33 20.46
C GLN A 192 2.28 5.81 20.49
N GLN A 193 1.96 6.81 21.32
CA GLN A 193 0.62 7.40 21.35
C GLN A 193 0.25 8.04 20.01
N GLN A 194 1.15 8.82 19.44
CA GLN A 194 0.96 9.46 18.13
C GLN A 194 0.84 8.45 17.00
N THR A 195 1.55 7.31 17.08
CA THR A 195 1.41 6.21 16.12
C THR A 195 0.01 5.60 16.15
N VAL A 196 -0.54 5.39 17.35
CA VAL A 196 -1.92 4.92 17.52
C VAL A 196 -2.91 5.93 16.94
N LEU A 197 -2.71 7.22 17.19
CA LEU A 197 -3.57 8.26 16.64
C LEU A 197 -3.46 8.41 15.12
N GLY A 198 -2.27 8.25 14.55
CA GLY A 198 -2.07 8.22 13.09
C GLY A 198 -2.85 7.07 12.44
N ALA A 199 -2.71 5.86 12.96
CA ALA A 199 -3.47 4.69 12.49
C ALA A 199 -4.99 4.89 12.63
N LEU A 200 -5.44 5.50 13.74
CA LEU A 200 -6.84 5.86 13.92
C LEU A 200 -7.33 6.83 12.85
N LEU A 201 -6.55 7.88 12.53
CA LEU A 201 -6.94 8.88 11.53
C LEU A 201 -7.10 8.24 10.15
N VAL A 202 -6.14 7.41 9.72
CA VAL A 202 -6.21 6.69 8.45
C VAL A 202 -7.47 5.83 8.38
N ARG A 203 -7.78 5.07 9.44
CA ARG A 203 -8.99 4.23 9.46
C ARG A 203 -10.27 5.04 9.44
N LEU A 204 -10.33 6.18 10.12
CA LEU A 204 -11.47 7.09 10.03
C LEU A 204 -11.64 7.65 8.62
N SER A 205 -10.53 7.96 7.93
CA SER A 205 -10.59 8.44 6.54
C SER A 205 -11.00 7.37 5.52
N GLU A 206 -10.47 6.15 5.62
CA GLU A 206 -10.85 5.05 4.74
C GLU A 206 -12.31 4.65 4.87
N ARG A 207 -12.86 4.80 6.08
CA ARG A 207 -14.29 4.59 6.36
C ARG A 207 -15.18 5.74 5.89
N GLN A 208 -14.58 6.83 5.40
CA GLN A 208 -15.28 8.05 5.00
C GLN A 208 -16.23 8.55 6.10
N GLU A 209 -15.75 8.51 7.35
CA GLU A 209 -16.51 9.04 8.48
C GLU A 209 -16.84 10.52 8.29
N THR A 210 -17.93 10.99 8.92
CA THR A 210 -18.25 12.41 8.89
C THR A 210 -17.20 13.24 9.64
N VAL A 211 -17.05 14.53 9.30
CA VAL A 211 -16.10 15.44 9.95
C VAL A 211 -16.29 15.56 11.48
N ALA A 212 -17.46 15.15 12.01
CA ALA A 212 -17.77 15.18 13.44
C ALA A 212 -16.80 14.36 14.31
N VAL A 213 -16.08 13.40 13.75
CA VAL A 213 -15.07 12.61 14.47
C VAL A 213 -13.76 13.38 14.72
N LEU A 214 -13.44 14.33 13.83
CA LEU A 214 -12.16 15.02 13.81
C LEU A 214 -11.90 15.85 15.08
N PRO A 215 -12.87 16.60 15.64
CA PRO A 215 -12.67 17.29 16.92
C PRO A 215 -12.29 16.37 18.08
N ARG A 216 -12.81 15.13 18.13
CA ARG A 216 -12.42 14.16 19.16
C ARG A 216 -10.97 13.72 18.95
N TRP A 217 -10.62 13.39 17.72
CA TRP A 217 -9.25 13.00 17.35
C TRP A 217 -8.23 14.10 17.68
N LEU A 218 -8.52 15.34 17.30
CA LEU A 218 -7.68 16.51 17.58
C LEU A 218 -7.47 16.75 19.08
N ARG A 219 -8.49 16.53 19.92
CA ARG A 219 -8.35 16.61 21.38
C ARG A 219 -7.43 15.52 21.93
N LEU A 220 -7.53 14.29 21.43
CA LEU A 220 -6.64 13.20 21.83
C LEU A 220 -5.20 13.52 21.42
N TRP A 221 -4.99 14.05 20.21
CA TRP A 221 -3.67 14.47 19.77
C TRP A 221 -3.06 15.53 20.68
N ARG A 222 -3.83 16.56 21.06
CA ARG A 222 -3.37 17.59 22.01
C ARG A 222 -2.83 17.00 23.30
N GLY A 223 -3.46 15.93 23.79
CA GLY A 223 -3.01 15.21 24.98
C GLY A 223 -1.64 14.54 24.86
N THR A 224 -1.14 14.34 23.64
CA THR A 224 0.20 13.78 23.38
C THR A 224 1.31 14.83 23.30
N ALA A 225 0.95 16.11 23.12
CA ALA A 225 1.92 17.18 22.95
C ALA A 225 2.67 17.44 24.27
N ALA A 226 3.99 17.62 24.17
CA ALA A 226 4.81 18.00 25.33
C ALA A 226 4.47 19.42 25.83
N ASP A 227 4.06 20.29 24.91
CA ASP A 227 3.61 21.65 25.17
C ASP A 227 2.17 21.82 24.66
N ALA A 228 1.25 22.09 25.58
CA ALA A 228 -0.17 22.28 25.25
C ALA A 228 -0.44 23.57 24.44
N SER A 229 0.54 24.48 24.37
CA SER A 229 0.46 25.71 23.58
C SER A 229 0.92 25.52 22.11
N THR A 230 1.49 24.36 21.77
CA THR A 230 1.89 24.07 20.38
C THR A 230 0.67 24.08 19.47
N ARG A 231 0.73 24.97 18.46
CA ARG A 231 -0.32 25.11 17.45
C ARG A 231 -0.07 24.27 16.21
N THR A 232 1.15 23.85 15.95
CA THR A 232 1.47 22.96 14.83
C THR A 232 1.39 21.49 15.27
N LEU A 233 0.79 20.66 14.43
CA LEU A 233 0.68 19.23 14.69
C LEU A 233 1.96 18.53 14.24
N GLU A 234 2.85 18.26 15.20
CA GLU A 234 4.13 17.59 14.97
C GLU A 234 4.06 16.09 15.29
N PHE A 235 4.45 15.28 14.31
CA PHE A 235 4.63 13.84 14.42
C PHE A 235 6.02 13.53 14.99
N ALA A 236 6.11 12.92 16.17
CA ALA A 236 7.36 12.64 16.86
C ALA A 236 8.04 11.32 16.41
N GLN A 237 7.50 10.62 15.41
CA GLN A 237 8.11 9.36 14.98
C GLN A 237 9.47 9.55 14.28
N PRO A 238 10.42 8.63 14.51
CA PRO A 238 11.50 8.39 13.57
C PRO A 238 11.00 7.55 12.38
N ARG A 239 11.52 7.85 11.18
CA ARG A 239 11.42 7.00 9.99
C ARG A 239 11.87 5.57 10.33
N GLN A 240 10.96 4.61 10.44
CA GLN A 240 11.34 3.18 10.44
C GLN A 240 10.73 2.51 9.23
N ALA A 241 11.59 2.26 8.24
CA ALA A 241 11.28 1.71 6.91
C ALA A 241 10.79 0.24 6.91
N GLN A 242 10.44 -0.35 8.06
CA GLN A 242 10.19 -1.80 8.19
C GLN A 242 8.83 -2.17 8.81
N SER A 243 7.97 -1.22 9.17
CA SER A 243 6.59 -1.55 9.56
C SER A 243 5.67 -1.47 8.34
N ALA A 244 5.71 -2.51 7.50
CA ALA A 244 4.81 -2.67 6.37
C ALA A 244 3.36 -2.79 6.87
N GLY A 245 2.52 -1.81 6.53
CA GLY A 245 1.08 -1.82 6.78
C GLY A 245 0.44 -0.51 6.30
N ASP A 246 -0.74 -0.59 5.68
CA ASP A 246 -1.40 0.51 4.95
C ASP A 246 -1.82 1.73 5.79
N CYS A 247 -1.78 1.65 7.14
CA CYS A 247 -2.12 2.78 8.02
C CYS A 247 -0.92 3.52 8.62
N PHE A 248 0.28 3.34 8.08
CA PHE A 248 1.45 4.04 8.57
C PHE A 248 1.54 5.43 7.93
N LEU A 249 1.84 6.45 8.73
CA LEU A 249 2.11 7.82 8.27
C LEU A 249 3.61 8.03 8.22
N GLU A 250 4.12 8.50 7.09
CA GLU A 250 5.55 8.73 6.89
C GLU A 250 6.02 10.00 7.58
N ASN A 251 5.15 11.01 7.67
CA ASN A 251 5.46 12.32 8.26
C ASN A 251 4.21 13.09 8.72
N ASP A 252 4.42 14.27 9.30
CA ASP A 252 3.38 15.19 9.77
C ASP A 252 2.56 15.85 8.63
N THR A 253 3.12 15.94 7.42
CA THR A 253 2.39 16.43 6.24
C THR A 253 1.26 15.47 5.84
N ASP A 254 1.42 14.17 6.11
CA ASP A 254 0.40 13.16 5.82
C ASP A 254 -0.89 13.37 6.63
N LEU A 255 -0.78 13.89 7.85
CA LEU A 255 -1.96 14.23 8.67
C LEU A 255 -2.80 15.32 8.01
N ALA A 256 -2.14 16.41 7.60
CA ALA A 256 -2.80 17.53 6.94
C ALA A 256 -3.39 17.07 5.60
N ARG A 257 -2.67 16.24 4.85
CA ARG A 257 -3.14 15.63 3.60
C ARG A 257 -4.41 14.80 3.81
N ILE A 258 -4.42 13.88 4.78
CA ILE A 258 -5.61 13.05 5.07
C ILE A 258 -6.81 13.94 5.41
N VAL A 259 -6.62 14.96 6.25
CA VAL A 259 -7.72 15.87 6.62
C VAL A 259 -8.24 16.64 5.41
N ALA A 260 -7.33 17.19 4.61
CA ALA A 260 -7.63 17.97 3.40
C ALA A 260 -8.31 17.13 2.30
N ASP A 261 -7.87 15.88 2.10
CA ASP A 261 -8.39 14.99 1.07
C ASP A 261 -9.69 14.29 1.49
N THR A 262 -9.91 14.06 2.78
CA THR A 262 -11.10 13.33 3.27
C THR A 262 -12.27 14.28 3.57
N TRP A 263 -12.02 15.35 4.34
CA TRP A 263 -13.07 16.24 4.86
C TRP A 263 -13.02 17.64 4.25
N HIS A 264 -12.03 17.94 3.40
CA HIS A 264 -11.97 19.17 2.62
C HIS A 264 -12.12 20.44 3.49
N ASP A 265 -12.96 21.39 3.06
CA ASP A 265 -13.25 22.65 3.76
C ASP A 265 -13.63 22.43 5.23
N ASP A 266 -14.43 21.40 5.50
CA ASP A 266 -14.91 21.13 6.86
C ASP A 266 -13.77 20.61 7.74
N GLY A 267 -12.90 19.76 7.18
CA GLY A 267 -11.71 19.26 7.86
C GLY A 267 -10.76 20.39 8.23
N VAL A 268 -10.44 21.26 7.25
CA VAL A 268 -9.57 22.42 7.45
C VAL A 268 -10.15 23.37 8.49
N ARG A 269 -11.45 23.68 8.42
CA ARG A 269 -12.10 24.55 9.41
C ARG A 269 -12.13 23.92 10.80
N ALA A 270 -12.37 22.62 10.92
CA ALA A 270 -12.36 21.92 12.20
C ALA A 270 -10.95 21.90 12.82
N TRP A 271 -9.91 21.75 12.01
CA TRP A 271 -8.51 21.86 12.43
C TRP A 271 -8.20 23.23 13.03
N ILE A 272 -8.55 24.29 12.30
CA ILE A 272 -8.37 25.68 12.74
C ILE A 272 -9.21 26.00 13.98
N ALA A 273 -10.49 25.57 14.00
CA ALA A 273 -11.39 25.78 15.12
C ALA A 273 -10.92 25.05 16.39
N ALA A 274 -10.20 23.95 16.26
CA ALA A 274 -9.56 23.30 17.39
C ALA A 274 -8.37 24.10 17.94
N GLY A 275 -7.87 25.12 17.24
CA GLY A 275 -6.74 25.97 17.62
C GLY A 275 -5.40 25.50 17.06
N TYR A 276 -5.42 24.69 16.00
CA TYR A 276 -4.21 24.27 15.30
C TYR A 276 -3.96 25.12 14.06
N ASP A 277 -2.69 25.41 13.82
CA ASP A 277 -2.16 26.05 12.63
C ASP A 277 -1.53 24.98 11.71
N PHE A 278 -1.19 25.39 10.48
CA PHE A 278 -0.46 24.55 9.53
C PHE A 278 1.00 24.99 9.47
N SER A 279 1.93 24.04 9.53
CA SER A 279 3.34 24.31 9.24
C SER A 279 3.53 24.74 7.77
N SER A 280 4.71 25.25 7.41
CA SER A 280 5.03 25.61 6.03
C SER A 280 4.92 24.44 5.06
N GLU A 281 5.16 23.21 5.53
CA GLU A 281 5.06 21.99 4.72
C GLU A 281 3.61 21.46 4.66
N GLN A 282 2.79 21.71 5.68
CA GLN A 282 1.38 21.32 5.71
C GLN A 282 0.47 22.30 4.96
N ALA A 283 0.83 23.59 4.91
CA ALA A 283 -0.03 24.63 4.34
C ALA A 283 -0.39 24.42 2.85
N PRO A 284 0.51 23.94 1.96
CA PRO A 284 0.14 23.57 0.59
C PRO A 284 -0.91 22.46 0.52
N LEU A 285 -0.84 21.47 1.40
CA LEU A 285 -1.77 20.35 1.46
C LEU A 285 -3.15 20.78 1.98
N ALA A 286 -3.16 21.63 3.00
CA ALA A 286 -4.39 22.25 3.51
C ALA A 286 -5.08 23.07 2.41
N LEU A 287 -4.31 23.81 1.61
CA LEU A 287 -4.82 24.59 0.48
C LEU A 287 -5.42 23.69 -0.61
N ASP A 288 -4.79 22.56 -0.92
CA ASP A 288 -5.31 21.60 -1.93
C ASP A 288 -6.66 20.97 -1.52
N GLY A 289 -6.95 20.93 -0.22
CA GLY A 289 -8.22 20.49 0.36
C GLY A 289 -9.38 21.46 0.17
N VAL A 290 -9.11 22.74 -0.10
CA VAL A 290 -10.13 23.78 -0.21
C VAL A 290 -11.03 23.59 -1.44
N ARG A 291 -12.34 23.71 -1.23
CA ARG A 291 -13.40 23.53 -2.24
C ARG A 291 -14.30 24.75 -2.41
N SER A 292 -14.24 25.72 -1.49
CA SER A 292 -15.04 26.95 -1.55
C SER A 292 -14.24 28.16 -1.13
N GLN A 293 -14.70 29.35 -1.55
CA GLN A 293 -14.08 30.59 -1.11
C GLN A 293 -14.13 30.76 0.43
N ALA A 294 -15.19 30.29 1.08
CA ALA A 294 -15.28 30.34 2.54
C ALA A 294 -14.17 29.51 3.22
N GLY A 295 -13.77 28.38 2.62
CA GLY A 295 -12.62 27.60 3.08
C GLY A 295 -11.29 28.34 2.88
N LEU A 296 -11.12 29.03 1.75
CA LEU A 296 -9.94 29.85 1.49
C LEU A 296 -9.83 31.03 2.46
N ASP A 297 -10.95 31.72 2.72
CA ASP A 297 -11.01 32.84 3.66
C ASP A 297 -10.71 32.37 5.09
N ALA A 298 -11.15 31.16 5.47
CA ALA A 298 -10.81 30.55 6.75
C ALA A 298 -9.29 30.27 6.88
N LEU A 299 -8.64 29.76 5.82
CA LEU A 299 -7.18 29.62 5.81
C LEU A 299 -6.49 30.98 5.90
N ALA A 300 -6.95 31.99 5.17
CA ALA A 300 -6.37 33.35 5.23
C ALA A 300 -6.42 33.92 6.66
N ALA A 301 -7.51 33.66 7.39
CA ALA A 301 -7.72 34.14 8.75
C ALA A 301 -6.74 33.56 9.78
N THR A 302 -6.04 32.46 9.47
CA THR A 302 -4.99 31.90 10.34
C THR A 302 -3.70 32.74 10.35
N GLY A 303 -3.59 33.74 9.47
CA GLY A 303 -2.36 34.53 9.30
C GLY A 303 -1.34 33.88 8.36
N LEU A 304 -1.68 32.77 7.71
CA LEU A 304 -0.89 32.18 6.64
C LEU A 304 -0.72 33.17 5.48
N ALA A 305 0.54 33.36 5.05
CA ALA A 305 0.84 34.16 3.88
C ALA A 305 0.43 33.41 2.60
N LEU A 306 -0.82 33.62 2.16
CA LEU A 306 -1.37 32.91 0.99
C LEU A 306 -0.60 33.21 -0.30
N GLY A 307 -0.13 34.43 -0.54
CA GLY A 307 0.60 34.78 -1.77
C GLY A 307 1.78 33.84 -2.07
N PRO A 308 2.75 33.69 -1.15
CA PRO A 308 3.82 32.71 -1.29
C PRO A 308 3.34 31.26 -1.50
N LEU A 309 2.28 30.83 -0.79
CA LEU A 309 1.72 29.50 -0.93
C LEU A 309 1.10 29.27 -2.31
N MET A 310 0.42 30.28 -2.88
CA MET A 310 -0.16 30.23 -4.22
C MET A 310 0.92 30.07 -5.30
N LEU A 311 2.10 30.62 -5.04
CA LEU A 311 3.25 30.60 -5.96
C LEU A 311 4.20 29.41 -5.71
N HIS A 312 3.97 28.63 -4.66
CA HIS A 312 4.75 27.45 -4.35
C HIS A 312 4.42 26.35 -5.36
N ALA A 313 5.41 26.00 -6.17
CA ALA A 313 5.31 24.95 -7.17
C ALA A 313 6.03 23.71 -6.64
N GLU A 314 5.27 22.62 -6.50
CA GLU A 314 5.81 21.28 -6.32
C GLU A 314 5.89 20.57 -7.68
N ASP A 315 6.21 19.28 -7.69
CA ASP A 315 6.23 18.43 -8.90
C ASP A 315 4.95 18.57 -9.74
N ARG A 316 3.79 18.86 -9.11
CA ARG A 316 2.48 18.96 -9.78
C ARG A 316 2.07 20.37 -10.22
N GLY A 317 2.96 21.37 -10.12
CA GLY A 317 2.66 22.76 -10.45
C GLY A 317 2.21 23.60 -9.26
N ASP A 318 1.90 24.87 -9.50
CA ASP A 318 1.43 25.81 -8.47
C ASP A 318 -0.05 25.60 -8.10
N ALA A 319 -0.53 26.28 -7.06
CA ALA A 319 -1.84 26.01 -6.46
C ALA A 319 -3.00 26.20 -7.46
N LEU A 320 -2.90 27.18 -8.36
CA LEU A 320 -3.95 27.44 -9.35
C LEU A 320 -3.95 26.42 -10.48
N ASN A 321 -2.78 25.96 -10.95
CA ASN A 321 -2.71 24.86 -11.91
C ASN A 321 -3.26 23.55 -11.31
N ARG A 322 -2.91 23.22 -10.05
CA ARG A 322 -3.45 22.04 -9.37
C ARG A 322 -4.96 22.11 -9.18
N LEU A 323 -5.50 23.30 -8.88
CA LEU A 323 -6.95 23.53 -8.84
C LEU A 323 -7.57 23.35 -10.23
N ALA A 324 -7.02 24.01 -11.26
CA ALA A 324 -7.52 23.98 -12.63
C ALA A 324 -7.63 22.55 -13.19
N ALA A 325 -6.67 21.69 -12.88
CA ALA A 325 -6.70 20.28 -13.29
C ALA A 325 -7.87 19.48 -12.69
N LYS A 326 -8.32 19.84 -11.48
CA LYS A 326 -9.41 19.14 -10.77
C LYS A 326 -10.79 19.77 -11.01
N LEU A 327 -10.86 21.02 -11.48
CA LEU A 327 -12.12 21.76 -11.65
C LEU A 327 -13.14 21.07 -12.57
N PRO A 328 -12.79 20.50 -13.74
CA PRO A 328 -13.78 19.89 -14.63
C PRO A 328 -14.55 18.75 -13.98
N GLN A 329 -13.86 17.86 -13.27
CA GLN A 329 -14.49 16.77 -12.53
C GLN A 329 -15.30 17.33 -11.35
N ARG A 330 -14.75 18.26 -10.57
CA ARG A 330 -15.47 18.90 -9.44
C ARG A 330 -16.75 19.61 -9.89
N LEU A 331 -16.78 20.19 -11.08
CA LEU A 331 -17.97 20.85 -11.65
C LEU A 331 -19.08 19.85 -11.95
N ASP A 332 -18.73 18.64 -12.38
CA ASP A 332 -19.69 17.57 -12.66
C ASP A 332 -20.23 16.94 -11.36
N ASP A 333 -19.38 16.82 -10.32
CA ASP A 333 -19.71 16.19 -9.03
C ASP A 333 -20.39 17.15 -8.03
N SER A 334 -20.50 18.45 -8.33
CA SER A 334 -20.91 19.47 -7.34
C SER A 334 -22.39 19.84 -7.39
N ASP A 335 -23.03 19.87 -6.22
CA ASP A 335 -24.36 20.44 -6.01
C ASP A 335 -24.37 21.98 -6.02
N ALA A 336 -23.20 22.62 -5.94
CA ALA A 336 -23.04 24.08 -5.94
C ALA A 336 -21.90 24.54 -6.87
N PRO A 337 -22.03 24.40 -8.22
CA PRO A 337 -20.96 24.73 -9.17
C PRO A 337 -20.47 26.18 -9.09
N ALA A 338 -21.34 27.13 -8.74
CA ALA A 338 -20.98 28.54 -8.59
C ALA A 338 -19.88 28.78 -7.55
N ALA A 339 -19.85 27.99 -6.47
CA ALA A 339 -18.83 28.12 -5.42
C ALA A 339 -17.42 27.78 -5.92
N LEU A 340 -17.30 26.93 -6.96
CA LEU A 340 -16.03 26.62 -7.61
C LEU A 340 -15.52 27.80 -8.46
N ALA A 341 -16.43 28.57 -9.07
CA ALA A 341 -16.06 29.79 -9.77
C ALA A 341 -15.59 30.88 -8.78
N ASP A 342 -16.31 31.04 -7.65
CA ASP A 342 -15.90 31.96 -6.59
C ASP A 342 -14.54 31.57 -6.00
N LEU A 343 -14.25 30.26 -5.87
CA LEU A 343 -12.96 29.75 -5.43
C LEU A 343 -11.82 30.20 -6.36
N VAL A 344 -12.00 30.11 -7.68
CA VAL A 344 -10.99 30.57 -8.66
C VAL A 344 -10.73 32.07 -8.52
N ASP A 345 -11.80 32.87 -8.41
CA ASP A 345 -11.68 34.31 -8.17
C ASP A 345 -10.98 34.62 -6.84
N GLY A 346 -11.19 33.78 -5.82
CA GLY A 346 -10.50 33.82 -4.54
C GLY A 346 -9.00 33.55 -4.67
N TYR A 347 -8.60 32.52 -5.42
CA TYR A 347 -7.18 32.20 -5.65
C TYR A 347 -6.46 33.35 -6.34
N LEU A 348 -7.07 33.95 -7.36
CA LEU A 348 -6.52 35.10 -8.08
C LEU A 348 -6.33 36.31 -7.16
N ARG A 349 -7.32 36.62 -6.31
CA ARG A 349 -7.19 37.69 -5.30
C ARG A 349 -6.15 37.39 -4.24
N ALA A 350 -5.95 36.12 -3.89
CA ALA A 350 -4.93 35.69 -2.93
C ALA A 350 -3.50 35.71 -3.51
N GLY A 351 -3.31 36.06 -4.78
CA GLY A 351 -2.01 36.23 -5.42
C GLY A 351 -1.58 35.10 -6.35
N ALA A 352 -2.51 34.19 -6.71
CA ALA A 352 -2.23 33.21 -7.76
C ALA A 352 -2.01 33.88 -9.12
N ARG A 353 -1.20 33.24 -9.97
CA ARG A 353 -0.76 33.78 -11.25
C ARG A 353 -1.25 32.94 -12.43
N LEU A 354 -1.71 33.61 -13.48
CA LEU A 354 -2.21 32.97 -14.70
C LEU A 354 -1.11 32.61 -15.70
N ASP A 355 0.06 33.26 -15.59
CA ASP A 355 1.17 33.11 -16.54
C ASP A 355 2.16 31.99 -16.16
N ARG A 356 1.96 31.34 -15.01
CA ARG A 356 2.83 30.25 -14.58
C ARG A 356 2.33 28.93 -15.18
N ALA A 357 3.21 28.29 -15.94
CA ALA A 357 2.93 26.99 -16.52
C ALA A 357 3.41 25.85 -15.61
N ALA A 358 2.55 24.85 -15.41
CA ALA A 358 2.90 23.55 -14.85
C ALA A 358 3.01 22.55 -16.01
N PHE A 359 4.15 21.84 -16.12
CA PHE A 359 4.41 20.94 -17.26
C PHE A 359 4.19 21.57 -18.64
N GLY A 360 4.47 22.87 -18.77
CA GLY A 360 4.29 23.60 -20.03
C GLY A 360 2.85 24.03 -20.34
N LYS A 361 1.89 23.83 -19.42
CA LYS A 361 0.51 24.32 -19.57
C LYS A 361 0.16 25.35 -18.50
N THR A 362 -0.49 26.42 -18.92
CA THR A 362 -1.08 27.46 -18.07
C THR A 362 -2.39 26.97 -17.43
N PRO A 363 -2.88 27.61 -16.35
CA PRO A 363 -4.15 27.22 -15.73
C PRO A 363 -5.34 27.26 -16.70
N CYS A 364 -5.35 28.20 -17.64
CA CYS A 364 -6.34 28.27 -18.71
C CYS A 364 -6.30 27.02 -19.60
N GLU A 365 -5.13 26.65 -20.10
CA GLU A 365 -4.96 25.48 -20.97
C GLU A 365 -5.31 24.19 -20.21
N THR A 366 -4.85 24.05 -18.96
CA THR A 366 -5.19 22.91 -18.10
C THR A 366 -6.69 22.76 -17.91
N PHE A 367 -7.41 23.85 -17.63
CA PHE A 367 -8.87 23.80 -17.46
C PHE A 367 -9.59 23.46 -18.78
N VAL A 368 -9.21 24.09 -19.89
CA VAL A 368 -9.85 23.86 -21.20
C VAL A 368 -9.63 22.42 -21.68
N ASP A 369 -8.43 21.88 -21.53
CA ASP A 369 -8.12 20.50 -21.89
C ASP A 369 -8.89 19.51 -21.00
N GLY A 370 -8.95 19.78 -19.70
CA GLY A 370 -9.72 18.97 -18.76
C GLY A 370 -11.23 19.00 -19.04
N GLU A 371 -11.81 20.15 -19.40
CA GLU A 371 -13.20 20.25 -19.85
C GLU A 371 -13.47 19.42 -21.11
N ARG A 372 -12.53 19.43 -22.07
CA ARG A 372 -12.63 18.62 -23.30
C ARG A 372 -12.55 17.12 -22.98
N TYR A 373 -11.61 16.71 -22.14
CA TYR A 373 -11.48 15.33 -21.68
C TYR A 373 -12.76 14.87 -20.97
N GLN A 374 -13.28 15.70 -20.07
CA GLN A 374 -14.48 15.40 -19.29
C GLN A 374 -15.75 15.36 -20.15
N ALA A 375 -15.83 16.18 -21.20
CA ALA A 375 -16.91 16.09 -22.18
C ALA A 375 -16.91 14.74 -22.93
N ASN A 376 -15.73 14.19 -23.22
CA ASN A 376 -15.60 12.88 -23.87
C ASN A 376 -16.03 11.72 -22.93
N THR A 377 -15.68 11.79 -21.64
CA THR A 377 -16.08 10.78 -20.65
C THR A 377 -17.58 10.84 -20.32
N ARG A 378 -18.21 12.03 -20.40
CA ARG A 378 -19.65 12.24 -20.21
C ARG A 378 -20.54 11.70 -21.34
N SER A 379 -19.99 11.13 -22.41
CA SER A 379 -20.75 10.67 -23.58
C SER A 379 -21.85 9.61 -23.29
N ALA A 380 -21.89 9.04 -22.09
CA ALA A 380 -22.96 8.15 -21.60
C ALA A 380 -23.79 8.71 -20.40
N ALA A 381 -23.55 9.95 -19.97
CA ALA A 381 -24.18 10.58 -18.80
C ALA A 381 -25.27 11.59 -19.19
N PRO A 382 -26.14 12.03 -18.24
CA PRO A 382 -27.11 13.09 -18.47
C PRO A 382 -26.44 14.37 -18.97
N ALA A 383 -27.17 15.16 -19.77
CA ALA A 383 -26.69 16.46 -20.24
C ALA A 383 -26.33 17.37 -19.05
N PRO A 384 -25.24 18.17 -19.16
CA PRO A 384 -24.81 19.05 -18.08
C PRO A 384 -25.92 20.04 -17.68
N THR A 385 -25.98 20.35 -16.38
CA THR A 385 -26.97 21.30 -15.87
C THR A 385 -26.61 22.74 -16.29
N PRO A 386 -27.61 23.63 -16.49
CA PRO A 386 -27.33 25.03 -16.79
C PRO A 386 -26.46 25.73 -15.73
N ALA A 387 -26.59 25.33 -14.46
CA ALA A 387 -25.77 25.85 -13.36
C ALA A 387 -24.30 25.48 -13.52
N ARG A 388 -24.01 24.23 -13.93
CA ARG A 388 -22.65 23.75 -14.21
C ARG A 388 -22.04 24.48 -15.41
N GLU A 389 -22.80 24.67 -16.48
CA GLU A 389 -22.33 25.40 -17.68
C GLU A 389 -22.02 26.88 -17.37
N ALA A 390 -22.90 27.55 -16.62
CA ALA A 390 -22.68 28.94 -16.21
C ALA A 390 -21.42 29.10 -15.35
N ALA A 391 -21.18 28.17 -14.42
CA ALA A 391 -19.98 28.16 -13.59
C ALA A 391 -18.71 27.90 -14.42
N ALA A 392 -18.74 26.92 -15.32
CA ALA A 392 -17.62 26.61 -16.22
C ALA A 392 -17.25 27.81 -17.11
N GLN A 393 -18.26 28.52 -17.63
CA GLN A 393 -18.03 29.72 -18.43
C GLN A 393 -17.40 30.85 -17.60
N ARG A 394 -17.84 31.04 -16.35
CA ARG A 394 -17.25 32.04 -15.46
C ARG A 394 -15.80 31.70 -15.09
N ILE A 395 -15.51 30.43 -14.80
CA ILE A 395 -14.14 29.94 -14.56
C ILE A 395 -13.27 30.22 -15.79
N ARG A 396 -13.76 29.88 -16.99
CA ARG A 396 -13.05 30.13 -18.25
C ARG A 396 -12.72 31.62 -18.44
N LEU A 397 -13.68 32.51 -18.19
CA LEU A 397 -13.44 33.96 -18.30
C LEU A 397 -12.38 34.45 -17.30
N SER A 398 -12.32 33.85 -16.12
CA SER A 398 -11.38 34.22 -15.06
C SER A 398 -9.96 33.70 -15.32
N LEU A 399 -9.85 32.49 -15.89
CA LEU A 399 -8.56 31.87 -16.19
C LEU A 399 -7.98 32.30 -17.54
N CYS A 400 -8.82 32.67 -18.52
CA CYS A 400 -8.41 32.92 -19.90
C CYS A 400 -8.61 34.39 -20.31
N PRO A 401 -7.68 35.31 -19.94
CA PRO A 401 -7.86 36.75 -20.11
C PRO A 401 -7.95 37.26 -21.55
N GLN A 402 -7.57 36.45 -22.56
CA GLN A 402 -7.72 36.80 -23.98
C GLN A 402 -8.93 36.14 -24.66
N GLY A 403 -9.78 35.42 -23.93
CA GLY A 403 -10.94 34.71 -24.50
C GLY A 403 -10.59 33.50 -25.39
N GLN A 404 -9.32 33.34 -25.76
CA GLN A 404 -8.77 32.19 -26.46
C GLN A 404 -7.70 31.53 -25.59
N PRO A 405 -7.73 30.19 -25.43
CA PRO A 405 -6.60 29.48 -24.85
C PRO A 405 -5.36 29.78 -25.72
N PRO A 406 -4.19 30.04 -25.12
CA PRO A 406 -2.95 29.99 -25.86
C PRO A 406 -2.88 28.65 -26.61
N ILE A 407 -2.35 28.68 -27.84
CA ILE A 407 -2.14 27.45 -28.60
C ILE A 407 -1.15 26.63 -27.79
N ALA A 408 -1.58 25.46 -27.33
CA ALA A 408 -0.75 24.52 -26.56
C ALA A 408 0.64 24.45 -27.20
N THR A 409 1.65 25.02 -26.55
CA THR A 409 3.03 24.81 -26.99
C THR A 409 3.32 23.36 -26.68
N SER A 410 3.35 22.54 -27.74
CA SER A 410 3.54 21.09 -27.68
C SER A 410 4.61 20.70 -26.67
N SER A 411 4.20 20.37 -25.45
CA SER A 411 5.03 19.59 -24.56
C SER A 411 4.90 18.13 -25.02
N SER A 412 5.97 17.36 -24.88
CA SER A 412 6.09 15.99 -25.40
C SER A 412 4.96 15.05 -24.95
N THR A 413 4.24 15.40 -23.88
CA THR A 413 3.10 14.66 -23.34
C THR A 413 1.85 14.78 -24.21
N ASP A 414 1.59 15.96 -24.81
CA ASP A 414 0.42 16.16 -25.70
C ASP A 414 0.60 15.43 -27.02
N ALA A 415 1.82 15.43 -27.57
CA ALA A 415 2.13 14.65 -28.76
C ALA A 415 2.00 13.13 -28.51
N HIS A 416 2.15 12.68 -27.26
CA HIS A 416 1.94 11.28 -26.90
C HIS A 416 0.46 10.96 -26.71
N GLN A 417 -0.29 11.85 -26.03
CA GLN A 417 -1.72 11.71 -25.82
C GLN A 417 -2.50 11.81 -27.14
N ASP A 418 -2.11 12.71 -28.04
CA ASP A 418 -2.68 12.83 -29.39
C ASP A 418 -2.36 11.61 -30.25
N ARG A 419 -1.17 11.01 -30.11
CA ARG A 419 -0.86 9.72 -30.76
C ARG A 419 -1.69 8.58 -30.18
N LEU A 420 -1.92 8.55 -28.87
CA LEU A 420 -2.78 7.57 -28.21
C LEU A 420 -4.23 7.71 -28.65
N ASN A 421 -4.76 8.93 -28.68
CA ASN A 421 -6.11 9.20 -29.17
C ASN A 421 -6.26 8.87 -30.66
N ALA A 422 -5.27 9.22 -31.49
CA ALA A 422 -5.26 8.85 -32.90
C ALA A 422 -5.16 7.33 -33.11
N ALA A 423 -4.41 6.62 -32.26
CA ALA A 423 -4.31 5.16 -32.29
C ALA A 423 -5.62 4.48 -31.85
N VAL A 424 -6.31 5.02 -30.83
CA VAL A 424 -7.62 4.54 -30.39
C VAL A 424 -8.67 4.78 -31.48
N GLU A 425 -8.67 5.95 -32.13
CA GLU A 425 -9.55 6.22 -33.26
C GLU A 425 -9.25 5.32 -34.47
N ALA A 426 -7.97 5.03 -34.75
CA ALA A 426 -7.59 4.09 -35.81
C ALA A 426 -8.09 2.66 -35.50
N ALA A 427 -7.90 2.19 -34.27
CA ALA A 427 -8.39 0.89 -33.82
C ALA A 427 -9.92 0.79 -33.83
N GLN A 428 -10.63 1.88 -33.53
CA GLN A 428 -12.10 1.93 -33.64
C GLN A 428 -12.61 1.95 -35.09
N ARG A 429 -11.83 2.49 -36.04
CA ARG A 429 -12.13 2.42 -37.47
C ARG A 429 -11.88 1.02 -38.03
N GLU A 430 -10.81 0.35 -37.62
CA GLU A 430 -10.56 -1.05 -37.96
C GLU A 430 -11.62 -1.98 -37.36
N GLY A 431 -12.04 -1.76 -36.11
CA GLY A 431 -13.10 -2.53 -35.47
C GLY A 431 -14.51 -2.30 -36.05
N ARG A 432 -14.73 -1.24 -36.84
CA ARG A 432 -15.97 -1.02 -37.61
C ARG A 432 -15.87 -1.50 -39.07
N GLY A 433 -14.71 -1.95 -39.52
CA GLY A 433 -14.43 -2.33 -40.90
C GLY A 433 -14.66 -3.81 -41.26
N GLU A 434 -14.93 -4.68 -40.28
CA GLU A 434 -15.19 -6.11 -40.53
C GLU A 434 -16.59 -6.52 -40.05
N SER A 435 -17.64 -5.94 -40.64
CA SER A 435 -18.96 -6.56 -40.64
C SER A 435 -19.82 -6.03 -41.78
N GLY A 436 -19.85 -6.76 -42.90
CA GLY A 436 -20.90 -6.65 -43.91
C GLY A 436 -20.42 -6.31 -45.32
N ASP A 437 -20.08 -7.34 -46.11
CA ASP A 437 -20.79 -7.64 -47.36
C ASP A 437 -20.16 -8.87 -48.04
N ALA A 438 -20.62 -10.05 -47.60
CA ALA A 438 -20.70 -11.21 -48.47
C ALA A 438 -22.19 -11.44 -48.72
N ASP A 439 -22.69 -10.85 -49.80
CA ASP A 439 -24.01 -11.16 -50.36
C ASP A 439 -23.81 -12.18 -51.50
N PRO A 440 -24.28 -13.43 -51.36
CA PRO A 440 -24.39 -14.35 -52.47
C PRO A 440 -25.83 -14.35 -52.98
N THR A 441 -26.03 -13.95 -54.22
CA THR A 441 -27.29 -14.21 -54.95
C THR A 441 -26.96 -14.88 -56.30
N PRO A 442 -27.92 -15.63 -56.86
CA PRO A 442 -27.87 -17.10 -56.97
C PRO A 442 -27.12 -17.66 -58.18
#